data_AF-A0A0Q4IRL1-F1
#
_entry.id   AF-A0A0Q4IRL1-F1
#
_cell.length_a   1.000
_cell.length_b   1.000
_cell.length_c   1.000
_cell.angle_alpha   90.00
_cell.angle_beta   90.00
_cell.angle_gamma   90.00
#
_symmetry.space_group_name_H-M   'P 1'
#
loop_
_entity.id
_entity.type
_entity.pdbx_description
1 polymer ?
#
loop_
_entity_poly.entity_id
_entity_poly.type
_entity_poly.pdbx_seq_one_letter_code
_entity_poly.pdbx_strand_id
1 'polypeptide(L)' 'MDRGQDRRRQIWMIAGPRMTRLAVILLRLRVGREWSTERTCRRLHISRRAFRRHMGIAVRQIALAIAELEKKKG' A
#
# COMPACT_ATOMS: atom_id res chain seq x y z
N MET A 1 -2.87 20.43 14.18
CA MET A 1 -2.36 19.16 13.61
C MET A 1 -3.07 18.92 12.29
N ASP A 2 -2.31 18.59 11.25
CA ASP A 2 -2.78 18.48 9.86
C ASP A 2 -3.74 17.28 9.72
N ARG A 3 -5.05 17.54 9.54
CA ARG A 3 -6.09 16.51 9.39
C ARG A 3 -5.75 15.48 8.30
N GLY A 4 -4.95 15.88 7.30
CA GLY A 4 -4.47 15.00 6.24
C GLY A 4 -3.49 13.93 6.74
N GLN A 5 -2.57 14.28 7.64
CA GLN A 5 -1.59 13.34 8.20
C GLN A 5 -2.25 12.34 9.15
N ASP A 6 -3.20 12.78 9.97
CA ASP A 6 -3.94 11.89 10.86
C ASP A 6 -4.76 10.85 10.08
N ARG A 7 -5.42 11.26 8.99
CA ARG A 7 -6.16 10.34 8.13
C ARG A 7 -5.25 9.31 7.46
N ARG A 8 -4.07 9.73 6.96
CA ARG A 8 -3.08 8.81 6.37
C ARG A 8 -2.56 7.81 7.40
N ARG A 9 -2.30 8.25 8.64
CA ARG A 9 -1.90 7.38 9.74
C ARG A 9 -2.98 6.36 10.08
N GLN A 10 -4.23 6.77 10.16
CA GLN A 10 -5.36 5.87 10.41
C GLN A 10 -5.52 4.81 9.31
N ILE A 11 -5.46 5.22 8.03
CA ILE A 11 -5.48 4.28 6.90
C ILE A 11 -4.35 3.26 7.04
N TRP A 12 -3.13 3.70 7.39
CA TRP A 12 -2.00 2.81 7.55
C TRP A 12 -2.16 1.83 8.72
N MET A 13 -2.69 2.27 9.86
CA MET A 13 -2.96 1.40 11.01
C MET A 13 -3.97 0.30 10.71
N ILE A 14 -4.94 0.57 9.82
CA ILE A 14 -5.95 -0.43 9.41
C ILE A 14 -5.39 -1.34 8.30
N ALA A 15 -4.81 -0.75 7.25
CA ALA A 15 -4.41 -1.49 6.06
C ALA A 15 -3.10 -2.28 6.26
N GLY A 16 -2.12 -1.69 6.94
CA GLY A 16 -0.76 -2.24 7.10
C GLY A 16 -0.73 -3.66 7.67
N PRO A 17 -1.42 -3.96 8.78
CA PRO A 17 -1.46 -5.32 9.36
C PRO A 17 -2.08 -6.38 8.43
N ARG A 18 -2.88 -5.97 7.44
CA ARG A 18 -3.56 -6.88 6.50
C ARG A 18 -2.77 -7.10 5.21
N MET A 19 -1.61 -6.46 5.07
CA MET A 19 -0.72 -6.62 3.92
C MET A 19 0.40 -7.60 4.19
N THR A 20 0.79 -8.36 3.16
CA THR A 20 2.06 -9.10 3.21
C THR A 20 3.26 -8.15 3.31
N ARG A 21 4.35 -8.58 3.94
CA ARG A 21 5.61 -7.80 4.01
C ARG A 21 6.09 -7.35 2.63
N LEU A 22 5.99 -8.22 1.62
CA LEU A 22 6.36 -7.87 0.24
C LEU A 22 5.45 -6.75 -0.31
N ALA A 23 4.14 -6.82 -0.10
CA ALA A 23 3.22 -5.76 -0.54
C ALA A 23 3.55 -4.40 0.10
N VAL A 24 3.89 -4.37 1.39
CA VAL A 24 4.35 -3.15 2.09
C VAL A 24 5.64 -2.60 1.47
N ILE A 25 6.63 -3.47 1.20
CA ILE A 25 7.90 -3.07 0.58
C ILE A 25 7.65 -2.49 -0.82
N LEU A 26 6.88 -3.18 -1.66
CA LEU A 26 6.58 -2.74 -3.03
C LEU A 26 5.85 -1.39 -3.04
N LEU A 27 4.88 -1.19 -2.14
CA LEU A 27 4.18 0.08 -2.02
C LEU A 27 5.13 1.22 -1.63
N ARG A 28 6.03 1.00 -0.66
CA ARG A 28 7.04 2.00 -0.25
C ARG A 28 8.01 2.34 -1.37
N LEU A 29 8.48 1.35 -2.13
CA LEU A 29 9.36 1.57 -3.26
C LEU A 29 8.64 2.34 -4.39
N ARG A 30 7.36 2.01 -4.64
CA ARG A 30 6.59 2.66 -5.70
C ARG A 30 6.17 4.08 -5.35
N VAL A 31 5.70 4.32 -4.13
CA VAL A 31 5.12 5.62 -3.71
C VAL A 31 6.14 6.51 -3.01
N GLY A 32 6.99 5.94 -2.15
CA GLY A 32 7.96 6.71 -1.37
C GLY A 32 9.29 6.93 -2.05
N ARG A 33 9.64 6.12 -3.06
CA ARG A 33 10.89 6.22 -3.83
C ARG A 33 10.67 6.33 -5.34
N GLU A 34 9.41 6.31 -5.79
CA GLU A 34 9.00 6.45 -7.20
C GLU A 34 9.65 5.42 -8.15
N TRP A 35 10.03 4.25 -7.64
CA TRP A 35 10.62 3.22 -8.49
C TRP A 35 9.63 2.75 -9.56
N SER A 36 10.14 2.54 -10.77
CA SER A 36 9.38 1.89 -11.82
C SER A 36 9.15 0.41 -11.48
N THR A 37 8.08 -0.16 -12.05
CA THR A 37 7.82 -1.61 -11.95
C THR A 37 9.02 -2.41 -12.41
N GLU A 38 9.66 -2.00 -13.51
CA GLU A 38 10.82 -2.70 -14.06
C GLU A 38 12.02 -2.66 -13.11
N ARG A 39 12.37 -1.47 -12.59
CA ARG A 39 13.46 -1.31 -11.62
C ARG A 39 13.21 -2.18 -10.39
N THR A 40 11.98 -2.19 -9.88
CA THR A 40 11.60 -2.96 -8.70
C THR A 40 11.70 -4.46 -8.95
N CYS A 41 11.16 -4.95 -10.07
CA CYS A 41 11.25 -6.36 -10.44
C CYS A 41 12.71 -6.81 -10.58
N ARG A 42 13.54 -6.00 -11.24
CA ARG A 42 14.96 -6.28 -11.45
C ARG A 42 15.75 -6.33 -10.13
N ARG A 43 15.53 -5.35 -9.24
CA ARG A 43 16.27 -5.23 -7.97
C ARG A 43 15.84 -6.23 -6.90
N LEU A 44 14.57 -6.65 -6.91
CA LEU A 44 14.05 -7.62 -5.94
C LEU A 44 14.01 -9.04 -6.49
N HIS A 45 14.46 -9.26 -7.73
CA HIS A 45 14.41 -10.56 -8.42
C HIS A 45 13.01 -11.20 -8.40
N ILE A 46 11.96 -10.39 -8.61
CA ILE A 46 10.58 -10.86 -8.69
C ILE A 46 10.00 -10.69 -10.10
N SER A 47 9.07 -11.58 -10.46
CA SER A 47 8.36 -11.45 -11.73
C SER A 47 7.38 -10.27 -11.73
N ARG A 48 7.09 -9.72 -12.92
CA ARG A 48 6.05 -8.70 -13.10
C ARG A 48 4.67 -9.18 -12.65
N ARG A 49 4.40 -10.49 -12.69
CA ARG A 49 3.15 -11.09 -12.21
C ARG A 49 3.07 -11.03 -10.68
N ALA A 50 4.15 -11.40 -9.98
CA ALA A 50 4.23 -11.28 -8.53
C ALA A 50 4.10 -9.82 -8.08
N PHE A 51 4.81 -8.89 -8.73
CA PHE A 51 4.68 -7.46 -8.46
C PHE A 51 3.22 -6.99 -8.57
N ARG A 52 2.54 -7.29 -9.69
CA ARG A 52 1.15 -6.89 -9.92
C ARG A 52 0.21 -7.48 -8.87
N ARG A 53 0.35 -8.75 -8.52
CA ARG A 53 -0.46 -9.41 -7.48
C ARG A 53 -0.31 -8.71 -6.13
N HIS A 54 0.92 -8.49 -5.67
CA HIS A 54 1.16 -7.88 -4.36
C HIS A 54 0.78 -6.39 -4.33
N MET A 55 0.99 -5.64 -5.41
CA MET A 55 0.49 -4.28 -5.53
C MET A 55 -1.03 -4.22 -5.50
N GLY A 56 -1.72 -5.14 -6.19
CA GLY A 56 -3.17 -5.25 -6.13
C GLY A 56 -3.70 -5.53 -4.72
N ILE A 57 -3.03 -6.40 -3.97
CA ILE A 57 -3.33 -6.64 -2.55
C ILE A 57 -3.16 -5.35 -1.73
N ALA A 58 -2.06 -4.63 -1.89
CA ALA A 58 -1.82 -3.38 -1.16
C ALA A 58 -2.92 -2.34 -1.45
N VAL A 59 -3.23 -2.10 -2.73
CA VAL A 59 -4.27 -1.15 -3.14
C VAL A 59 -5.63 -1.55 -2.58
N ARG A 60 -6.00 -2.84 -2.64
CA ARG A 60 -7.25 -3.35 -2.08
C ARG A 60 -7.35 -3.10 -0.57
N GLN A 61 -6.29 -3.38 0.20
CA GLN A 61 -6.31 -3.18 1.65
C GLN A 61 -6.41 -1.69 2.02
N ILE A 62 -5.78 -0.80 1.25
CA ILE A 62 -5.93 0.66 1.42
C ILE A 62 -7.37 1.08 1.13
N ALA A 63 -7.96 0.61 0.03
CA ALA A 63 -9.34 0.94 -0.32
C ALA A 63 -10.34 0.48 0.75
N LEU A 64 -10.16 -0.73 1.28
CA LEU A 64 -10.98 -1.24 2.39
C LEU A 64 -10.82 -0.39 3.66
N ALA A 65 -9.60 0.02 4.00
CA ALA A 65 -9.35 0.88 5.14
C ALA A 65 -10.00 2.27 5.00
N ILE A 66 -9.99 2.84 3.79
CA ILE A 66 -10.69 4.10 3.50
C ILE A 66 -12.20 3.93 3.71
N ALA A 67 -12.79 2.88 3.14
CA ALA A 67 -14.21 2.59 3.29
C ALA A 67 -14.61 2.34 4.75
N GLU A 68 -13.75 1.67 5.54
CA GLU A 68 -13.98 1.49 6.98
C GLU A 68 -14.00 2.82 7.74
N LEU A 69 -13.08 3.74 7.43
CA LEU A 69 -13.04 5.06 8.05
C LEU A 69 -14.22 5.94 7.64
N GLU A 70 -14.71 5.79 6.41
CA GLU A 70 -15.89 6.51 5.93
C GLU A 70 -17.16 6.02 6.61
N LYS A 71 -17.29 4.70 6.81
CA LYS A 71 -18.40 4.10 7.58
C LYS A 71 -18.44 4.53 9.05
N LYS A 72 -17.30 4.84 9.68
CA LYS A 72 -17.24 5.32 11.08
C LYS A 72 -17.63 6.79 11.24
N LYS A 73 -17.81 7.53 10.15
CA LYS A 73 -18.16 8.96 10.16
C LYS A 73 -19.64 9.24 9.91
N GLY A 74 -20.39 8.26 9.41
CA GLY A 74 -21.85 8.29 9.26
C GLY A 74 -22.51 7.45 10.33
#